data_AF-A0A1V4GZ03-F1
#
_entry.id   AF-A0A1V4GZ03-F1
#
_cell.length_a   1.000
_cell.length_b   1.000
_cell.length_c   1.000
_cell.angle_alpha   90.00
_cell.angle_beta   90.00
_cell.angle_gamma   90.00
#
_symmetry.space_group_name_H-M   'P 1'
#
loop_
_entity.id
_entity.type
_entity.pdbx_description
1 polymer ?
#
loop_
_entity_poly.entity_id
_entity_poly.type
_entity_poly.pdbx_seq_one_letter_code
_entity_poly.pdbx_strand_id
1 'polypeptide(L)'
;DSGYQGIQQTHANSQLPKKKTKLKPLTKADKKANRKLSSKRVTNEHVIGKLKCFKILSCRYRNRRKRFGLRVNLISAIYNFELG
;
A
#
# COMPACT_ATOMS: atom_id res chain seq x y z
N ASP A 1 -2.44 -2.25 -11.63
CA ASP A 1 -1.72 -2.95 -10.54
C ASP A 1 -0.55 -3.83 -11.04
N SER A 2 0.17 -3.42 -12.09
CA SER A 2 1.41 -4.09 -12.53
C SER A 2 2.68 -3.44 -11.97
N GLY A 3 2.57 -2.23 -11.40
CA GLY A 3 3.72 -1.44 -10.96
C GLY A 3 4.51 -2.01 -9.78
N TYR A 4 3.98 -3.03 -9.10
CA TYR A 4 4.66 -3.73 -7.99
C TYR A 4 5.22 -5.09 -8.39
N GLN A 5 5.24 -5.42 -9.69
CA GLN A 5 5.83 -6.66 -10.16
C GLN A 5 7.35 -6.62 -9.91
N GLY A 6 7.86 -7.58 -9.16
CA GLY A 6 9.26 -7.58 -8.71
C GLY A 6 9.52 -6.94 -7.34
N ILE A 7 8.50 -6.38 -6.67
CA ILE A 7 8.66 -5.77 -5.33
C ILE A 7 9.27 -6.74 -4.30
N GLN A 8 9.10 -8.05 -4.51
CA GLN A 8 9.67 -9.09 -3.66
C GLN A 8 11.20 -9.06 -3.60
N GLN A 9 11.87 -8.51 -4.63
CA GLN A 9 13.33 -8.35 -4.64
C GLN A 9 13.81 -7.32 -3.61
N THR A 10 13.03 -6.26 -3.39
CA THR A 10 13.34 -5.19 -2.42
C THR A 10 12.66 -5.43 -1.06
N HIS A 11 11.52 -6.11 -1.07
CA HIS A 11 10.68 -6.37 0.09
C HIS A 11 10.23 -7.83 0.09
N ALA A 12 11.08 -8.72 0.59
CA ALA A 12 10.88 -10.17 0.60
C ALA A 12 9.53 -10.61 1.20
N ASN A 13 9.05 -9.87 2.21
CA ASN A 13 7.78 -10.17 2.91
C ASN A 13 6.52 -9.67 2.16
N SER A 14 6.66 -9.13 0.94
CA SER A 14 5.54 -8.57 0.19
C SER A 14 4.61 -9.66 -0.36
N GLN A 15 3.35 -9.57 0.03
CA GLN A 15 2.29 -10.44 -0.49
C GLN A 15 1.62 -9.81 -1.71
N LEU A 16 1.75 -10.49 -2.86
CA LEU A 16 1.10 -10.10 -4.11
C LEU A 16 -0.07 -11.05 -4.42
N PRO A 17 -1.18 -10.54 -4.97
CA PRO A 17 -2.25 -11.41 -5.45
C PRO A 17 -1.75 -12.27 -6.61
N LYS A 18 -2.18 -13.52 -6.65
CA LYS A 18 -1.88 -14.40 -7.77
C LYS A 18 -2.60 -13.90 -9.02
N LYS A 19 -1.87 -13.64 -10.09
CA LYS A 19 -2.44 -13.24 -11.38
C LYS A 19 -2.85 -14.48 -12.18
N LYS A 20 -3.95 -14.36 -12.94
CA LYS A 20 -4.30 -15.33 -13.97
C LYS A 20 -3.38 -15.17 -15.18
N THR A 21 -3.02 -16.25 -15.85
CA THR A 21 -2.40 -16.21 -17.18
C THR A 21 -3.25 -17.03 -18.15
N LYS A 22 -3.03 -16.86 -19.46
CA LYS A 22 -3.79 -17.58 -20.51
C LYS A 22 -3.76 -19.10 -20.31
N LEU A 23 -2.62 -19.63 -19.86
CA LEU A 23 -2.39 -21.07 -19.64
C LEU A 23 -2.66 -21.53 -18.20
N LYS A 24 -2.72 -20.61 -17.23
CA LYS A 24 -2.91 -20.93 -15.81
C LYS A 24 -4.05 -20.08 -15.23
N PRO A 25 -5.30 -20.57 -15.32
CA PRO A 25 -6.44 -19.92 -14.68
C PRO A 25 -6.35 -20.01 -13.14
N LEU A 26 -7.04 -19.11 -12.45
CA LEU A 26 -7.08 -19.10 -10.99
C LEU A 26 -7.97 -20.21 -10.45
N THR A 27 -7.42 -21.02 -9.55
CA THR A 27 -8.19 -22.02 -8.81
C THR A 27 -9.14 -21.34 -7.81
N LYS A 28 -10.13 -22.09 -7.28
CA LYS A 28 -11.01 -21.59 -6.21
C LYS A 28 -10.22 -21.17 -4.96
N ALA A 29 -9.18 -21.91 -4.61
CA ALA A 29 -8.29 -21.60 -3.49
C ALA A 29 -7.54 -20.27 -3.73
N ASP A 30 -6.99 -20.07 -4.92
CA ASP A 30 -6.30 -18.82 -5.29
C ASP A 30 -7.24 -17.61 -5.18
N LYS A 31 -8.48 -17.75 -5.64
CA LYS A 31 -9.50 -16.69 -5.52
C LYS A 31 -9.80 -16.36 -4.06
N LYS A 32 -9.92 -17.37 -3.20
CA LYS A 32 -10.15 -17.17 -1.74
C LYS A 32 -8.97 -16.46 -1.08
N ALA A 33 -7.73 -16.86 -1.42
CA ALA A 33 -6.52 -16.21 -0.93
C ALA A 33 -6.41 -14.74 -1.39
N ASN A 34 -6.64 -14.48 -2.68
CA ASN A 34 -6.65 -13.12 -3.22
C ASN A 34 -7.74 -12.25 -2.57
N ARG A 35 -8.93 -12.82 -2.28
CA ARG A 35 -10.00 -12.10 -1.57
C ARG A 35 -9.57 -11.69 -0.17
N LYS A 36 -8.96 -12.61 0.61
CA LYS A 36 -8.44 -12.30 1.95
C LYS A 36 -7.36 -11.21 1.91
N LEU A 37 -6.46 -11.27 0.92
CA LEU A 37 -5.43 -10.25 0.73
C LEU A 37 -6.05 -8.88 0.37
N SER A 38 -7.03 -8.86 -0.52
CA SER A 38 -7.75 -7.65 -0.91
C SER A 38 -8.47 -7.02 0.28
N SER A 39 -9.19 -7.80 1.10
CA SER A 39 -9.85 -7.28 2.32
C SER A 39 -8.87 -6.60 3.28
N LYS A 40 -7.65 -7.14 3.44
CA LYS A 40 -6.60 -6.51 4.24
C LYS A 40 -6.04 -5.23 3.62
N ARG A 41 -6.04 -5.11 2.28
CA ARG A 41 -5.55 -3.91 1.58
C ARG A 41 -6.51 -2.75 1.69
N VAL A 42 -7.83 -3.01 1.73
CA VAL A 42 -8.87 -1.97 1.84
C VAL A 42 -8.64 -1.08 3.05
N THR A 43 -8.30 -1.64 4.22
CA THR A 43 -8.01 -0.85 5.42
C THR A 43 -6.81 0.08 5.21
N ASN A 44 -5.75 -0.42 4.56
CA ASN A 44 -4.56 0.37 4.27
C ASN A 44 -4.87 1.48 3.24
N GLU A 45 -5.70 1.18 2.24
CA GLU A 45 -6.14 2.17 1.24
C GLU A 45 -6.94 3.30 1.87
N HIS A 46 -7.82 2.99 2.83
CA HIS A 46 -8.54 4.02 3.60
C HIS A 46 -7.57 4.93 4.38
N VAL A 47 -6.60 4.36 5.09
CA VAL A 47 -5.58 5.13 5.82
C VAL A 47 -4.76 6.00 4.85
N ILE A 48 -4.28 5.44 3.74
CA ILE A 48 -3.56 6.21 2.71
C ILE A 48 -4.43 7.34 2.15
N GLY A 49 -5.73 7.08 1.95
CA GLY A 49 -6.70 8.10 1.53
C GLY A 49 -6.78 9.27 2.51
N LYS A 50 -6.85 8.98 3.81
CA LYS A 50 -6.83 10.01 4.88
C LYS A 50 -5.51 10.76 4.92
N LEU A 51 -4.38 10.07 4.82
CA LEU A 51 -3.06 10.71 4.79
C LEU A 51 -2.87 11.60 3.54
N LYS A 52 -3.53 11.30 2.41
CA LYS A 52 -3.48 12.14 1.21
C LYS A 52 -4.24 13.46 1.35
N CYS A 53 -5.03 13.68 2.39
CA CYS A 53 -5.57 15.00 2.71
C CYS A 53 -4.45 16.04 2.89
N PHE A 54 -3.29 15.62 3.40
CA PHE A 54 -2.12 16.48 3.51
C PHE A 54 -1.47 16.69 2.12
N LYS A 55 -1.46 17.93 1.62
CA LYS A 55 -0.87 18.30 0.31
C LYS A 55 0.59 17.87 0.14
N ILE A 56 1.32 17.73 1.25
CA ILE A 56 2.70 17.24 1.25
C ILE A 56 2.82 15.78 0.76
N LEU A 57 1.77 14.98 0.91
CA LEU A 57 1.68 13.58 0.49
C LEU A 57 0.88 13.39 -0.81
N SER A 58 -0.08 14.27 -1.12
CA SER A 58 -0.89 14.17 -2.35
C SER A 58 -0.32 14.92 -3.55
N CYS A 59 0.46 15.98 -3.35
CA CYS A 59 1.07 16.75 -4.44
C CYS A 59 2.54 16.38 -4.64
N ARG A 60 3.14 16.92 -5.72
CA ARG A 60 4.58 16.82 -5.94
C ARG A 60 5.33 17.45 -4.77
N TYR A 61 6.15 16.63 -4.11
CA TYR A 61 6.95 17.06 -2.98
C TYR A 61 8.09 17.99 -3.42
N ARG A 62 8.05 19.26 -3.00
CA ARG A 62 9.04 20.30 -3.36
C ARG A 62 10.09 20.58 -2.27
N ASN A 63 10.01 19.91 -1.12
CA ASN A 63 10.92 20.14 0.01
C ASN A 63 12.19 19.28 -0.07
N ARG A 64 13.21 19.60 0.75
CA ARG A 64 14.42 18.77 0.88
C ARG A 64 14.06 17.34 1.31
N ARG A 65 14.57 16.35 0.56
CA ARG A 65 14.25 14.92 0.74
C ARG A 65 14.85 14.30 2.00
N LYS A 66 15.96 14.84 2.54
CA LYS A 66 16.63 14.33 3.76
C LYS A 66 15.68 14.15 4.97
N ARG A 67 14.64 14.99 5.10
CA ARG A 67 13.65 14.91 6.20
C ARG A 67 12.28 14.41 5.76
N PHE A 68 12.15 13.82 4.57
CA PHE A 68 10.86 13.33 4.07
C PHE A 68 10.27 12.27 5.00
N GLY A 69 11.04 11.23 5.35
CA GLY A 69 10.60 10.17 6.25
C GLY A 69 10.13 10.70 7.61
N LEU A 70 10.88 11.64 8.22
CA LEU A 70 10.46 12.27 9.47
C LEU A 70 9.11 12.98 9.35
N ARG A 71 8.90 13.73 8.26
CA ARG A 71 7.62 14.44 8.04
C ARG A 71 6.46 13.45 7.86
N VAL A 72 6.66 12.37 7.11
CA VAL A 72 5.65 11.33 6.96
C VAL A 72 5.34 10.67 8.30
N ASN A 73 6.36 10.33 9.09
CA ASN A 73 6.19 9.72 10.41
C ASN A 73 5.40 10.62 11.37
N LEU A 74 5.67 11.93 11.39
CA LEU A 74 4.93 12.87 12.23
C LEU A 74 3.46 12.99 11.82
N ILE A 75 3.16 13.02 10.51
CA ILE A 75 1.79 13.05 10.02
C ILE A 75 1.05 11.76 10.40
N SER A 76 1.71 10.60 10.24
CA SER A 76 1.15 9.32 10.67
C SER A 76 0.92 9.26 12.18
N ALA A 77 1.82 9.85 12.98
CA ALA A 77 1.67 9.92 14.43
C ALA A 77 0.44 10.76 14.83
N ILE A 78 0.23 11.91 14.18
CA ILE A 78 -0.96 12.75 14.39
C ILE A 78 -2.23 11.97 14.02
N TYR A 79 -2.25 11.33 12.86
CA TYR A 79 -3.41 10.54 12.42
C TYR A 79 -3.71 9.38 13.39
N ASN A 80 -2.68 8.70 13.89
CA ASN A 80 -2.86 7.62 14.88
C ASN A 80 -3.37 8.15 16.22
N PHE A 81 -2.94 9.35 16.63
CA PHE A 81 -3.43 10.01 17.84
C PHE A 81 -4.92 10.37 17.73
N GLU A 82 -5.38 10.81 16.57
CA GLU A 82 -6.80 11.11 16.32
C GLU A 82 -7.69 9.85 16.23
N LEU A 83 -7.10 8.68 15.98
CA LEU A 83 -7.82 7.41 15.91
C LEU A 83 -7.94 6.67 17.26
N GLY A 84 -7.07 6.99 18.22
CA GLY A 84 -7.05 6.41 19.56
C GLY A 84 -8.05 7.09 20.48
#